data_AF-A0PZP1-F1
#
_entry.id   AF-A0PZP1-F1
#
_cell.length_a   1.000
_cell.length_b   1.000
_cell.length_c   1.000
_cell.angle_alpha   90.00
_cell.angle_beta   90.00
_cell.angle_gamma   90.00
#
_symmetry.space_group_name_H-M   'P 1'
#
loop_
_entity.id
_entity.type
_entity.pdbx_description
1 polymer ?
#
loop_
_entity_poly.entity_id
_entity_poly.type
_entity_poly.pdbx_seq_one_letter_code
_entity_poly.pdbx_strand_id
1 'polypeptide(L)'
;MNNWKEIAIDDMFDELEELSEKGKEELEIQSQEAENEGKCVGPRSVYVNFCCTTTIPEGFEVEEGNNKGFVVWKNRLKCVKVFQKVNVACGNNTCGQVDACVLKIVGCIPLIASAKVKGDTGTFAYASCCCCLNVDECVKCWPISSCGDPQWGPKPPCSPEKDVKIELKDDKVKVSVNECDSNCNCQNVTISGTLKLSCKR
;
A
#
# COMPACT_ATOMS: atom_id res chain seq x y z
N MET A 1 -15.92 6.86 -53.34
CA MET A 1 -15.42 7.92 -52.44
C MET A 1 -16.11 7.68 -51.11
N ASN A 2 -15.41 7.05 -50.16
CA ASN A 2 -16.01 6.68 -48.89
C ASN A 2 -16.25 7.94 -48.06
N ASN A 3 -17.40 7.96 -47.41
CA ASN A 3 -18.01 9.13 -46.80
C ASN A 3 -17.20 9.48 -45.55
N TRP A 4 -16.49 10.60 -45.56
CA TRP A 4 -15.69 11.09 -44.42
C TRP A 4 -16.49 11.27 -43.12
N LYS A 5 -17.82 11.25 -43.21
CA LYS A 5 -18.75 11.24 -42.08
C LYS A 5 -18.89 9.89 -41.38
N GLU A 6 -18.66 8.76 -42.07
CA GLU A 6 -18.69 7.43 -41.44
C GLU A 6 -17.41 7.20 -40.62
N ILE A 7 -16.25 7.59 -41.17
CA ILE A 7 -14.94 7.45 -40.48
C ILE A 7 -14.90 8.22 -39.16
N ALA A 8 -15.43 9.45 -39.13
CA ALA A 8 -15.42 10.27 -37.93
C ALA A 8 -16.34 9.75 -36.81
N ILE A 9 -17.36 8.96 -37.15
CA ILE A 9 -18.28 8.40 -36.17
C ILE A 9 -17.66 7.14 -35.53
N ASP A 10 -17.02 6.29 -36.33
CA ASP A 10 -16.35 5.09 -35.84
C ASP A 10 -15.20 5.44 -34.88
N ASP A 11 -14.38 6.45 -35.21
CA ASP A 11 -13.29 6.93 -34.33
C ASP A 11 -13.83 7.45 -32.97
N MET A 12 -14.99 8.12 -32.97
CA MET A 12 -15.61 8.59 -31.72
C MET A 12 -16.21 7.45 -30.88
N PHE A 13 -16.66 6.35 -31.50
CA PHE A 13 -17.17 5.19 -30.78
C PHE A 13 -16.03 4.39 -30.14
N ASP A 14 -14.89 4.26 -30.83
CA ASP A 14 -13.70 3.59 -30.29
C ASP A 14 -13.13 4.37 -29.08
N GLU A 15 -13.04 5.70 -29.14
CA GLU A 15 -12.63 6.53 -28.01
C GLU A 15 -13.60 6.43 -26.82
N LEU A 16 -14.91 6.32 -27.08
CA LEU A 16 -15.93 6.18 -26.04
C LEU A 16 -15.88 4.79 -25.37
N GLU A 17 -15.57 3.74 -26.13
CA GLU A 17 -15.39 2.39 -25.62
C GLU A 17 -14.13 2.30 -24.74
N GLU A 18 -13.02 2.91 -25.17
CA GLU A 18 -11.79 3.00 -24.38
C GLU A 18 -11.99 3.79 -23.06
N LEU A 19 -12.74 4.90 -23.09
CA LEU A 19 -13.10 5.66 -21.89
C LEU A 19 -14.05 4.89 -20.95
N SER A 20 -14.95 4.09 -21.50
CA SER A 20 -15.84 3.21 -20.73
C SER A 20 -15.06 2.07 -20.06
N GLU A 21 -14.09 1.47 -20.75
CA GLU A 21 -13.22 0.45 -20.16
C GLU A 21 -12.32 1.02 -19.06
N LYS A 22 -11.68 2.18 -19.31
CA LYS A 22 -10.91 2.89 -18.27
C LYS A 22 -11.77 3.29 -17.07
N GLY A 23 -12.99 3.76 -17.30
CA GLY A 23 -13.95 4.08 -16.25
C GLY A 23 -14.38 2.86 -15.44
N LYS A 24 -14.51 1.69 -16.07
CA LYS A 24 -14.78 0.42 -15.37
C LYS A 24 -13.59 -0.05 -14.54
N GLU A 25 -12.37 0.05 -15.05
CA GLU A 25 -11.17 -0.29 -14.29
C GLU A 25 -10.96 0.64 -13.07
N GLU A 26 -11.19 1.94 -13.23
CA GLU A 26 -11.13 2.89 -12.11
C GLU A 26 -12.23 2.64 -11.07
N LEU A 27 -13.45 2.27 -11.50
CA LEU A 27 -14.53 1.85 -10.61
C LEU A 27 -14.23 0.53 -9.90
N GLU A 28 -13.59 -0.43 -10.57
CA GLU A 28 -13.16 -1.69 -9.95
C GLU A 28 -12.07 -1.44 -8.91
N ILE A 29 -11.10 -0.56 -9.18
CA ILE A 29 -10.05 -0.15 -8.22
C ILE A 29 -10.68 0.60 -7.03
N GLN A 30 -11.55 1.58 -7.27
CA GLN A 30 -12.26 2.30 -6.19
C GLN A 30 -13.18 1.39 -5.39
N SER A 31 -13.83 0.41 -6.02
CA SER A 31 -14.66 -0.57 -5.33
C SER A 31 -13.83 -1.51 -4.45
N GLN A 32 -12.63 -1.92 -4.88
CA GLN A 32 -11.70 -2.70 -4.08
C GLN A 32 -11.10 -1.88 -2.92
N GLU A 33 -10.86 -0.58 -3.11
CA GLU A 33 -10.41 0.33 -2.04
C GLU A 33 -11.53 0.56 -1.00
N ALA A 34 -12.77 0.76 -1.45
CA ALA A 34 -13.94 0.91 -0.57
C ALA A 34 -14.34 -0.39 0.14
N GLU A 35 -14.07 -1.57 -0.44
CA GLU A 35 -14.29 -2.85 0.23
C GLU A 35 -13.25 -3.18 1.33
N ASN A 36 -12.10 -2.50 1.31
CA ASN A 36 -11.07 -2.62 2.35
C ASN A 36 -11.28 -1.65 3.52
N GLU A 37 -12.15 -0.65 3.38
CA GLU A 37 -12.62 0.15 4.50
C GLU A 37 -13.57 -0.65 5.40
N GLY A 38 -13.02 -1.29 6.43
CA GLY A 38 -13.77 -1.72 7.61
C GLY A 38 -14.15 -3.20 7.72
N LYS A 39 -13.62 -4.07 6.86
CA LYS A 39 -13.82 -5.53 6.99
C LYS A 39 -12.72 -6.16 7.85
N CYS A 40 -12.95 -6.33 9.16
CA CYS A 40 -12.09 -7.16 10.00
C CYS A 40 -12.28 -8.66 9.66
N VAL A 41 -11.51 -9.19 8.71
CA VAL A 41 -11.61 -10.60 8.30
C VAL A 41 -10.45 -11.42 8.86
N GLY A 42 -10.63 -11.98 10.07
CA GLY A 42 -9.79 -13.06 10.64
C GLY A 42 -8.30 -12.73 10.85
N PRO A 43 -7.50 -13.63 11.48
CA PRO A 43 -6.09 -13.39 11.78
C PRO A 43 -5.28 -13.30 10.48
N ARG A 44 -5.10 -12.09 9.96
CA ARG A 44 -4.33 -11.86 8.73
C ARG A 44 -3.00 -11.20 9.04
N SER A 45 -1.97 -11.64 8.32
CA SER A 45 -0.82 -10.76 8.12
C SER A 45 -1.29 -9.61 7.25
N VAL A 46 -0.99 -8.39 7.68
CA VAL A 46 -1.34 -7.17 6.93
C VAL A 46 -0.24 -6.94 5.91
N TYR A 47 -0.60 -6.66 4.66
CA TYR A 47 0.36 -6.35 3.61
C TYR A 47 0.22 -4.88 3.23
N VAL A 48 1.30 -4.12 3.42
CA VAL A 48 1.33 -2.68 3.10
C VAL A 48 2.30 -2.47 1.95
N ASN A 49 1.83 -1.83 0.88
CA ASN A 49 2.66 -1.48 -0.26
C ASN A 49 3.37 -0.16 0.00
N PHE A 50 4.58 -0.03 -0.54
CA PHE A 50 5.29 1.24 -0.59
C PHE A 50 5.80 1.50 -2.00
N CYS A 51 5.79 2.77 -2.36
CA CYS A 51 6.35 3.27 -3.59
C CYS A 51 6.99 4.61 -3.27
N CYS A 52 8.24 4.81 -3.69
CA CYS A 52 8.82 6.13 -3.71
C CYS A 52 9.67 6.35 -4.95
N THR A 53 9.59 7.55 -5.51
CA THR A 53 10.38 7.99 -6.65
C THR A 53 11.38 9.04 -6.21
N THR A 54 12.60 8.93 -6.71
CA THR A 54 13.64 9.95 -6.57
C THR A 54 14.23 10.24 -7.93
N THR A 55 14.52 11.51 -8.19
CA THR A 55 15.14 11.94 -9.44
C THR A 55 16.65 11.93 -9.25
N ILE A 56 17.36 11.26 -10.16
CA ILE A 56 18.82 11.28 -10.18
C ILE A 56 19.30 12.35 -11.18
N PRO A 57 20.35 13.12 -10.81
CA PRO A 57 20.89 14.14 -11.68
C PRO A 57 21.56 13.52 -12.91
N GLU A 58 21.75 14.36 -13.93
CA GLU A 58 22.51 14.01 -15.13
C GLU A 58 23.91 13.48 -14.81
N GLY A 59 24.37 12.52 -15.60
CA GLY A 59 25.66 11.85 -15.43
C GLY A 59 25.66 10.75 -14.37
N PHE A 60 24.49 10.32 -13.91
CA PHE A 60 24.27 9.11 -13.12
C PHE A 60 23.21 8.22 -13.77
N GLU A 61 23.45 6.93 -13.78
CA GLU A 61 22.52 5.93 -14.29
C GLU A 61 22.36 4.76 -13.30
N VAL A 62 21.20 4.11 -13.32
CA VAL A 62 21.03 2.84 -12.59
C VAL A 62 21.80 1.76 -13.31
N GLU A 63 22.64 1.03 -12.58
CA GLU A 63 23.48 -0.04 -13.14
C GLU A 63 22.61 -1.14 -13.79
N GLU A 64 22.70 -1.29 -15.12
CA GLU A 64 21.99 -2.34 -15.87
C GLU A 64 22.28 -3.73 -15.28
N GLY A 65 21.22 -4.47 -14.97
CA GLY A 65 21.32 -5.80 -14.35
C GLY A 65 21.42 -5.80 -12.82
N ASN A 66 21.50 -4.64 -12.18
CA ASN A 66 21.54 -4.48 -10.73
C ASN A 66 20.36 -3.66 -10.19
N ASN A 67 19.14 -4.02 -10.60
CA ASN A 67 17.87 -3.44 -10.13
C ASN A 67 17.54 -3.80 -8.66
N LYS A 68 18.55 -4.09 -7.84
CA LYS A 68 18.42 -4.46 -6.44
C LYS A 68 18.51 -3.19 -5.60
N GLY A 69 17.35 -2.63 -5.29
CA GLY A 69 17.22 -1.66 -4.22
C GLY A 69 17.35 -2.35 -2.86
N PHE A 70 17.66 -1.57 -1.84
CA PHE A 70 17.48 -2.00 -0.45
C PHE A 70 16.62 -0.99 0.29
N VAL A 71 15.93 -1.46 1.30
CA VAL A 71 15.08 -0.62 2.15
C VAL A 71 15.45 -0.86 3.59
N VAL A 72 15.60 0.24 4.33
CA VAL A 72 15.85 0.26 5.76
C VAL A 72 14.66 0.93 6.41
N TRP A 73 14.17 0.38 7.52
CA TRP A 73 13.02 0.93 8.23
C TRP A 73 13.26 0.97 9.74
N LYS A 74 12.53 1.88 10.40
CA LYS A 74 12.42 1.89 11.86
C LYS A 74 11.00 1.51 12.25
N ASN A 75 10.86 0.47 13.07
CA ASN A 75 9.54 0.07 13.55
C ASN A 75 9.03 1.08 14.61
N ARG A 76 7.97 1.82 14.28
CA ARG A 76 7.18 2.60 15.25
C ARG A 76 5.71 2.17 15.26
N LEU A 77 5.45 0.95 14.84
CA LEU A 77 4.12 0.36 14.86
C LEU A 77 3.84 -0.32 16.19
N LYS A 78 2.57 -0.32 16.58
CA LYS A 78 2.08 -0.96 17.79
C LYS A 78 0.89 -1.83 17.47
N CYS A 79 0.79 -2.97 18.14
CA CYS A 79 -0.44 -3.75 18.18
C CYS A 79 -1.29 -3.32 19.37
N VAL A 80 -2.46 -2.76 19.07
CA VAL A 80 -3.40 -2.24 20.05
C VAL A 80 -4.72 -2.99 19.98
N LYS A 81 -5.36 -3.18 21.13
CA LYS A 81 -6.74 -3.66 21.20
C LYS A 81 -7.65 -2.48 21.45
N VAL A 82 -8.62 -2.28 20.56
CA VAL A 82 -9.58 -1.18 20.63
C VAL A 82 -11.01 -1.73 20.62
N PHE A 83 -11.88 -1.11 21.42
CA PHE A 83 -13.31 -1.36 21.34
C PHE A 83 -13.90 -0.43 20.29
N GLN A 84 -14.54 -1.00 19.27
CA GLN A 84 -15.18 -0.23 18.21
C GLN A 84 -16.34 -1.01 17.60
N LYS A 85 -17.25 -0.28 16.95
CA LYS A 85 -18.29 -0.87 16.11
C LYS A 85 -17.66 -1.39 14.83
N VAL A 86 -17.99 -2.62 14.46
CA VAL A 86 -17.56 -3.24 13.21
C VAL A 86 -18.78 -3.58 12.36
N ASN A 87 -18.67 -3.40 11.05
CA ASN A 87 -19.71 -3.77 10.11
C ASN A 87 -19.80 -5.30 10.03
N VAL A 88 -21.01 -5.83 10.13
CA VAL A 88 -21.28 -7.26 9.93
C VAL A 88 -21.61 -7.49 8.47
N ALA A 89 -20.80 -8.31 7.80
CA ALA A 89 -21.06 -8.73 6.43
C ALA A 89 -22.13 -9.83 6.38
N CYS A 90 -23.12 -9.64 5.50
CA CYS A 90 -24.15 -10.60 5.12
C CYS A 90 -24.12 -10.77 3.60
N GLY A 91 -23.32 -11.72 3.13
CA GLY A 91 -23.02 -11.82 1.70
C GLY A 91 -22.30 -10.56 1.21
N ASN A 92 -22.83 -9.94 0.15
CA ASN A 92 -22.25 -8.71 -0.44
C ASN A 92 -22.71 -7.42 0.27
N ASN A 93 -23.61 -7.50 1.26
CA ASN A 93 -24.16 -6.33 1.94
C ASN A 93 -23.73 -6.25 3.41
N THR A 94 -23.76 -5.05 3.98
CA THR A 94 -23.60 -4.85 5.42
C THR A 94 -24.96 -4.96 6.12
N CYS A 95 -25.07 -5.90 7.05
CA CYS A 95 -26.30 -6.16 7.83
C CYS A 95 -26.49 -5.21 9.02
N GLY A 96 -25.49 -4.39 9.33
CA GLY A 96 -25.47 -3.51 10.49
C GLY A 96 -24.12 -3.50 11.19
N GLN A 97 -24.09 -2.89 12.37
CA GLN A 97 -22.89 -2.74 13.18
C GLN A 97 -23.02 -3.45 14.52
N VAL A 98 -21.98 -4.16 14.93
CA VAL A 98 -21.89 -4.77 16.26
C VAL A 98 -20.67 -4.25 16.99
N ASP A 99 -20.80 -4.09 18.29
CA ASP A 99 -19.65 -3.78 19.12
C ASP A 99 -18.71 -4.99 19.16
N ALA A 100 -17.42 -4.74 18.89
CA ALA A 100 -16.39 -5.76 18.86
C ALA A 100 -15.10 -5.27 19.50
N CYS A 101 -14.31 -6.22 20.01
CA CYS A 101 -12.93 -5.99 20.36
C CYS A 101 -12.08 -6.24 19.12
N VAL A 102 -11.30 -5.24 18.71
CA VAL A 102 -10.50 -5.28 17.49
C VAL A 102 -9.02 -5.15 17.84
N LEU A 103 -8.22 -6.12 17.39
CA LEU A 103 -6.77 -6.02 17.37
C LEU A 103 -6.34 -5.32 16.08
N LYS A 104 -5.64 -4.19 16.22
CA LYS A 104 -5.14 -3.39 15.10
C LYS A 104 -3.62 -3.22 15.16
N ILE A 105 -3.01 -3.02 14.01
CA ILE A 105 -1.66 -2.49 13.86
C ILE A 105 -1.78 -1.00 13.53
N VAL A 106 -1.25 -0.15 14.40
CA VAL A 106 -1.31 1.30 14.23
C VAL A 106 0.07 1.95 14.36
N GLY A 107 0.33 2.99 13.57
CA GLY A 107 1.53 3.83 13.68
C GLY A 107 2.11 4.25 12.33
N CYS A 108 3.38 4.66 12.32
CA CYS A 108 4.13 4.91 11.08
C CYS A 108 5.36 4.02 10.98
N ILE A 109 5.72 3.65 9.76
CA ILE A 109 7.01 3.08 9.39
C ILE A 109 7.81 4.13 8.63
N PRO A 110 8.74 4.85 9.27
CA PRO A 110 9.75 5.62 8.56
C PRO A 110 10.67 4.65 7.81
N LEU A 111 10.79 4.84 6.49
CA LEU A 111 11.60 4.01 5.63
C LEU A 111 12.48 4.85 4.70
N ILE A 112 13.66 4.31 4.43
CA ILE A 112 14.61 4.83 3.45
C ILE A 112 14.79 3.72 2.41
N ALA A 113 14.36 3.99 1.19
CA ALA A 113 14.54 3.11 0.06
C ALA A 113 15.66 3.66 -0.83
N SER A 114 16.62 2.82 -1.19
CA SER A 114 17.81 3.25 -1.92
C SER A 114 18.10 2.34 -3.10
N ALA A 115 18.49 2.93 -4.23
CA ALA A 115 19.00 2.25 -5.40
C ALA A 115 20.45 2.66 -5.66
N LYS A 116 21.28 1.72 -6.10
CA LYS A 116 22.67 1.99 -6.45
C LYS A 116 22.72 2.63 -7.84
N VAL A 117 23.43 3.73 -7.97
CA VAL A 117 23.64 4.44 -9.25
C VAL A 117 25.13 4.58 -9.53
N LYS A 118 25.47 4.64 -10.81
CA LYS A 118 26.84 4.77 -11.29
C LYS A 118 26.97 6.07 -12.06
N GLY A 119 27.94 6.88 -11.67
CA GLY A 119 28.28 8.11 -12.38
C GLY A 119 29.21 7.86 -13.58
N ASP A 120 29.25 8.81 -14.50
CA ASP A 120 30.08 8.76 -15.72
C ASP A 120 31.57 8.52 -15.43
N THR A 121 32.06 9.03 -14.31
CA THR A 121 33.45 8.86 -13.87
C THR A 121 33.72 7.50 -13.21
N GLY A 122 32.76 6.57 -13.24
CA GLY A 122 32.84 5.25 -12.61
C GLY A 122 32.61 5.25 -11.09
N THR A 123 32.25 6.40 -10.51
CA THR A 123 31.95 6.54 -9.08
C THR A 123 30.57 5.97 -8.77
N PHE A 124 30.44 5.23 -7.67
CA PHE A 124 29.14 4.72 -7.22
C PHE A 124 28.53 5.64 -6.18
N ALA A 125 27.23 5.87 -6.30
CA ALA A 125 26.42 6.59 -5.33
C ALA A 125 25.10 5.84 -5.07
N TYR A 126 24.31 6.35 -4.12
CA TYR A 126 22.98 5.83 -3.83
C TYR A 126 21.95 6.91 -4.04
N ALA A 127 20.95 6.60 -4.87
CA ALA A 127 19.74 7.39 -5.01
C ALA A 127 18.75 6.91 -3.94
N SER A 128 18.49 7.76 -2.95
CA SER A 128 17.64 7.42 -1.81
C SER A 128 16.36 8.24 -1.82
N CYS A 129 15.26 7.62 -1.41
CA CYS A 129 14.05 8.30 -1.00
C CYS A 129 13.73 7.96 0.46
N CYS A 130 13.25 8.96 1.21
CA CYS A 130 12.67 8.79 2.53
C CYS A 130 11.15 8.95 2.45
N CYS A 131 10.39 8.00 3.01
CA CYS A 131 8.95 8.16 3.21
C CYS A 131 8.48 7.58 4.55
N CYS A 132 7.27 7.94 4.96
CA CYS A 132 6.63 7.42 6.18
C CYS A 132 5.32 6.77 5.77
N LEU A 133 5.21 5.46 6.00
CA LEU A 133 3.97 4.72 5.75
C LEU A 133 3.12 4.76 7.02
N ASN A 134 1.95 5.38 6.95
CA ASN A 134 0.96 5.31 8.02
C ASN A 134 0.18 4.01 7.89
N VAL A 135 0.00 3.31 9.00
CA VAL A 135 -0.72 2.02 9.06
C VAL A 135 -1.81 2.16 10.12
N ASP A 136 -3.05 1.83 9.76
CA ASP A 136 -4.19 1.63 10.66
C ASP A 136 -5.01 0.44 10.16
N GLU A 137 -4.53 -0.76 10.48
CA GLU A 137 -4.99 -1.99 9.83
C GLU A 137 -5.55 -2.98 10.85
N CYS A 138 -6.71 -3.57 10.54
CA CYS A 138 -7.33 -4.57 11.39
C CYS A 138 -6.68 -5.94 11.20
N VAL A 139 -6.16 -6.52 12.29
CA VAL A 139 -5.56 -7.86 12.29
C VAL A 139 -6.57 -8.93 12.70
N LYS A 140 -7.46 -8.63 13.64
CA LYS A 140 -8.45 -9.59 14.14
C LYS A 140 -9.58 -8.88 14.89
N CYS A 141 -10.81 -9.38 14.77
CA CYS A 141 -11.93 -8.94 15.58
C CYS A 141 -12.56 -10.10 16.36
N TRP A 142 -13.17 -9.78 17.50
CA TRP A 142 -14.03 -10.67 18.26
C TRP A 142 -15.32 -9.95 18.61
N PRO A 143 -16.49 -10.55 18.38
CA PRO A 143 -17.73 -10.04 18.94
C PRO A 143 -17.64 -10.05 20.46
N ILE A 144 -18.24 -9.05 21.13
CA ILE A 144 -18.13 -8.87 22.58
C ILE A 144 -18.55 -10.11 23.37
N SER A 145 -19.51 -10.90 22.86
CA SER A 145 -19.96 -12.16 23.50
C SER A 145 -18.85 -13.20 23.69
N SER A 146 -17.75 -13.12 22.93
CA SER A 146 -16.64 -14.08 22.95
C SER A 146 -15.41 -13.60 23.73
N CYS A 147 -15.49 -12.41 24.35
CA CYS A 147 -14.35 -11.78 25.03
C CYS A 147 -14.18 -12.17 26.51
N GLY A 148 -15.08 -12.98 27.08
CA GLY A 148 -15.03 -13.38 28.48
C GLY A 148 -15.68 -12.35 29.42
N ASP A 149 -16.85 -12.74 29.92
CA ASP A 149 -17.66 -12.25 31.05
C ASP A 149 -18.19 -10.79 31.13
N PRO A 150 -19.40 -10.61 31.71
CA PRO A 150 -20.17 -9.35 31.73
C PRO A 150 -19.78 -8.40 32.87
N GLN A 151 -18.56 -8.50 33.42
CA GLN A 151 -18.13 -7.73 34.60
C GLN A 151 -17.42 -6.40 34.29
N TRP A 152 -17.52 -5.87 33.07
CA TRP A 152 -16.85 -4.62 32.72
C TRP A 152 -17.77 -3.41 32.92
N GLY A 153 -17.73 -2.89 34.16
CA GLY A 153 -17.74 -1.45 34.40
C GLY A 153 -16.61 -0.73 33.63
N PRO A 154 -16.34 0.57 33.89
CA PRO A 154 -15.70 1.47 32.95
C PRO A 154 -14.42 0.90 32.33
N LYS A 155 -14.38 0.83 30.99
CA LYS A 155 -13.26 0.52 30.09
C LYS A 155 -12.10 -0.29 30.72
N PRO A 156 -11.91 -1.58 30.37
CA PRO A 156 -10.63 -2.24 30.62
C PRO A 156 -9.49 -1.41 30.03
N PRO A 157 -8.38 -1.21 30.75
CA PRO A 157 -7.17 -0.67 30.13
C PRO A 157 -6.76 -1.62 29.01
N CYS A 158 -6.58 -1.07 27.81
CA CYS A 158 -6.08 -1.79 26.65
C CYS A 158 -4.92 -2.71 27.06
N SER A 159 -5.08 -4.01 26.81
CA SER A 159 -4.06 -5.06 26.96
C SER A 159 -2.69 -4.56 26.48
N PRO A 160 -1.56 -5.03 27.08
CA PRO A 160 -0.24 -4.47 26.82
C PRO A 160 0.06 -4.43 25.33
N GLU A 161 0.51 -3.27 24.87
CA GLU A 161 0.95 -3.02 23.49
C GLU A 161 1.94 -4.12 23.11
N LYS A 162 1.63 -4.89 22.07
CA LYS A 162 2.59 -5.86 21.53
C LYS A 162 3.38 -5.20 20.41
N ASP A 163 4.66 -5.51 20.35
CA ASP A 163 5.51 -5.16 19.23
C ASP A 163 4.96 -5.73 17.91
N VAL A 164 5.18 -5.00 16.82
CA VAL A 164 4.91 -5.47 15.47
C VAL A 164 6.17 -6.10 14.88
N LYS A 165 6.02 -7.20 14.14
CA LYS A 165 7.05 -7.77 13.28
C LYS A 165 6.83 -7.27 11.86
N ILE A 166 7.89 -6.75 11.25
CA ILE A 166 7.91 -6.22 9.88
C ILE A 166 8.85 -7.12 9.07
N GLU A 167 8.38 -7.64 7.94
CA GLU A 167 9.15 -8.45 7.00
C GLU A 167 8.94 -7.94 5.58
N LEU A 168 9.98 -7.97 4.74
CA LEU A 168 9.80 -7.76 3.30
C LEU A 168 9.12 -8.99 2.71
N LYS A 169 8.10 -8.76 1.89
CA LYS A 169 7.48 -9.83 1.12
C LYS A 169 8.41 -10.19 -0.06
N ASP A 170 8.62 -11.49 -0.26
CA ASP A 170 9.41 -12.05 -1.36
C ASP A 170 10.90 -11.63 -1.38
N ASP A 171 11.42 -11.05 -0.28
CA ASP A 171 12.79 -10.53 -0.11
C ASP A 171 13.26 -9.61 -1.26
N LYS A 172 12.32 -9.00 -1.98
CA LYS A 172 12.62 -8.24 -3.21
C LYS A 172 12.03 -6.84 -3.13
N VAL A 173 12.90 -5.86 -3.30
CA VAL A 173 12.54 -4.48 -3.64
C VAL A 173 12.68 -4.34 -5.15
N LYS A 174 11.65 -3.81 -5.80
CA LYS A 174 11.65 -3.54 -7.23
C LYS A 174 12.17 -2.13 -7.46
N VAL A 175 13.08 -1.99 -8.43
CA VAL A 175 13.56 -0.70 -8.92
C VAL A 175 13.13 -0.59 -10.38
N SER A 176 12.39 0.45 -10.72
CA SER A 176 12.07 0.84 -12.09
C SER A 176 12.66 2.21 -12.38
N VAL A 177 13.07 2.41 -13.63
CA VAL A 177 13.67 3.66 -14.11
C VAL A 177 12.79 4.18 -15.22
N ASN A 178 12.36 5.43 -15.08
CA ASN A 178 11.60 6.14 -16.08
C ASN A 178 12.40 7.39 -16.47
N GLU A 179 12.44 7.74 -17.75
CA GLU A 179 13.04 9.00 -18.18
C GLU A 179 12.19 10.19 -17.66
N CYS A 180 12.86 11.29 -17.33
CA CYS A 180 12.17 12.56 -17.13
C CYS A 180 11.57 13.05 -18.46
N ASP A 181 10.59 13.95 -18.40
CA ASP A 181 10.05 14.62 -19.60
C ASP A 181 11.17 15.10 -20.53
N SER A 182 10.90 15.04 -21.84
CA SER A 182 11.83 15.08 -22.99
C SER A 182 12.77 16.29 -23.11
N ASN A 183 12.76 17.22 -22.14
CA ASN A 183 13.63 18.39 -22.09
C ASN A 183 14.67 18.34 -20.94
N CYS A 184 14.69 17.28 -20.13
CA CYS A 184 15.65 17.13 -19.02
C CYS A 184 16.41 15.81 -19.13
N ASN A 185 17.75 15.87 -19.13
CA ASN A 185 18.65 14.71 -19.04
C ASN A 185 18.66 14.12 -17.61
N CYS A 186 17.49 13.84 -17.04
CA CYS A 186 17.34 13.19 -15.74
C CYS A 186 16.56 11.88 -15.83
N GLN A 187 16.78 11.02 -14.84
CA GLN A 187 16.07 9.75 -14.70
C GLN A 187 15.32 9.73 -13.37
N ASN A 188 14.08 9.26 -13.40
CA ASN A 188 13.28 8.99 -12.23
C ASN A 188 13.44 7.52 -11.83
N VAL A 189 13.99 7.29 -10.65
CA VAL A 189 14.15 5.96 -10.08
C VAL A 189 13.02 5.72 -9.10
N THR A 190 12.13 4.80 -9.43
CA THR A 190 11.02 4.37 -8.58
C THR A 190 11.37 3.08 -7.86
N ILE A 191 11.28 3.11 -6.54
CA ILE A 191 11.58 2.00 -5.64
C ILE A 191 10.29 1.56 -4.96
N SER A 192 9.90 0.31 -5.16
CA SER A 192 8.64 -0.22 -4.63
C SER A 192 8.79 -1.61 -4.02
N GLY A 193 7.87 -1.95 -3.12
CA GLY A 193 7.82 -3.26 -2.48
C GLY A 193 6.61 -3.41 -1.57
N THR A 194 6.51 -4.57 -0.92
CA THR A 194 5.43 -4.89 0.00
C THR A 194 6.00 -5.34 1.34
N LEU A 195 5.52 -4.76 2.43
CA LEU A 195 5.85 -5.14 3.80
C LEU A 195 4.74 -6.02 4.36
N LYS A 196 5.13 -7.15 4.95
CA LYS A 196 4.25 -8.02 5.73
C LYS A 196 4.35 -7.61 7.20
N LEU A 197 3.22 -7.25 7.80
CA LEU A 197 3.10 -6.82 9.18
C LEU A 197 2.33 -7.88 9.99
N SER A 198 2.82 -8.17 11.19
CA SER A 198 2.13 -9.08 12.11
C SER A 198 2.39 -8.69 13.56
N CYS A 199 1.39 -8.85 14.44
CA CYS A 199 1.61 -8.71 15.87
C CYS A 199 2.49 -9.83 16.39
N LYS A 200 3.56 -9.50 17.15
CA LYS A 200 4.33 -10.52 17.87
C LYS A 200 3.41 -11.25 18.85
N ARG A 201 3.57 -12.58 18.93
CA ARG A 201 2.79 -13.42 19.84
C ARG A 201 3.24 -13.20 21.28
#